data_AF-A0A1Q7ICV1-F1
#
_entry.id   AF-A0A1Q7ICV1-F1
#
_cell.length_a   1.000
_cell.length_b   1.000
_cell.length_c   1.000
_cell.angle_alpha   90.00
_cell.angle_beta   90.00
_cell.angle_gamma   90.00
#
_symmetry.space_group_name_H-M   'P 1'
#
loop_
_entity.id
_entity.type
_entity.pdbx_description
1 polymer ?
#
loop_
_entity_poly.entity_id
_entity_poly.type
_entity_poly.pdbx_seq_one_letter_code
_entity_poly.pdbx_strand_id
1 'polypeptide(L)'
;MSELDPASGAFIWRHCLNDGPVLAAVTLAPGLVMVCQGRYLNVISASSGTTLFHFLDSNSGSTFYGAPSISKGVIYVGNVDGRLYAIGT
;
A
#
# COMPACT_ATOMS: atom_id res chain seq x y z
N MET A 1 3.12 -6.64 -6.66
CA MET A 1 2.06 -7.45 -6.05
C MET A 1 1.15 -8.04 -7.12
N SER A 2 0.38 -9.07 -6.80
CA SER A 2 -0.53 -9.72 -7.73
C SER A 2 -1.78 -10.21 -7.01
N GLU A 3 -2.91 -10.16 -7.70
CA GLU A 3 -4.14 -10.84 -7.28
C GLU A 3 -4.31 -12.11 -8.10
N LEU A 4 -4.74 -13.18 -7.42
CA LEU A 4 -4.91 -14.50 -8.02
C LEU A 4 -6.37 -14.92 -7.89
N ASP A 5 -6.88 -15.62 -8.90
CA ASP A 5 -8.11 -16.38 -8.77
C ASP A 5 -7.87 -17.54 -7.80
N PRO A 6 -8.61 -17.65 -6.68
CA PRO A 6 -8.40 -18.68 -5.68
C PRO A 6 -8.69 -20.10 -6.21
N ALA A 7 -9.51 -20.25 -7.26
CA ALA A 7 -9.86 -21.55 -7.81
C ALA A 7 -8.77 -22.10 -8.75
N SER A 8 -8.10 -21.22 -9.50
CA SER A 8 -7.15 -21.61 -10.55
C SER A 8 -5.70 -21.24 -10.24
N GLY A 9 -5.46 -20.33 -9.31
CA GLY A 9 -4.16 -19.70 -9.09
C GLY A 9 -3.71 -18.80 -10.24
N ALA A 10 -4.58 -18.54 -11.23
CA ALA A 10 -4.29 -17.66 -12.35
C ALA A 10 -4.23 -16.20 -11.90
N PHE A 11 -3.37 -15.41 -12.52
CA PHE A 11 -3.28 -13.97 -12.24
C PHE A 11 -4.53 -13.25 -12.75
N ILE A 12 -5.23 -12.54 -11.85
CA ILE A 12 -6.25 -11.55 -12.23
C ILE A 12 -5.54 -10.28 -12.69
N TRP A 13 -4.58 -9.80 -11.90
CA TRP A 13 -3.70 -8.71 -12.28
C TRP A 13 -2.36 -8.80 -11.54
N ARG A 14 -1.37 -8.06 -12.06
CA ARG A 14 -0.07 -7.88 -11.43
C ARG A 14 0.37 -6.42 -11.56
N HIS A 15 0.84 -5.85 -10.46
CA HIS A 15 1.37 -4.50 -10.38
C HIS A 15 2.83 -4.54 -9.92
N CYS A 16 3.74 -4.01 -10.73
CA CYS A 16 5.16 -3.94 -10.39
C CYS A 16 5.44 -2.70 -9.55
N LEU A 17 6.05 -2.90 -8.38
CA LEU A 17 6.42 -1.83 -7.46
C LEU A 17 7.94 -1.65 -7.59
N ASN A 18 8.41 -0.51 -8.08
CA ASN A 18 9.83 -0.30 -8.44
C ASN A 18 10.56 0.75 -7.58
N ASP A 19 9.85 1.48 -6.73
CA ASP A 19 10.38 2.63 -5.97
C ASP A 19 11.09 2.27 -4.65
N GLY A 20 11.24 0.99 -4.31
CA GLY A 20 11.87 0.54 -3.07
C GLY A 20 11.53 -0.90 -2.63
N PRO A 21 11.98 -1.33 -1.44
CA PRO A 21 11.67 -2.65 -0.91
C PRO A 21 10.24 -2.72 -0.37
N VAL A 22 9.54 -3.82 -0.61
CA VAL A 22 8.20 -4.09 -0.06
C VAL A 22 8.35 -5.03 1.12
N LEU A 23 8.48 -4.47 2.32
CA LEU A 23 8.64 -5.23 3.57
C LEU A 23 7.39 -5.16 4.47
N ALA A 24 6.55 -4.16 4.28
CA ALA A 24 5.30 -4.01 5.00
C ALA A 24 4.25 -5.02 4.55
N ALA A 25 3.38 -5.41 5.47
CA ALA A 25 2.18 -6.18 5.14
C ALA A 25 1.21 -5.34 4.27
N VAL A 26 0.50 -6.05 3.39
CA VAL A 26 -0.55 -5.48 2.53
C VAL A 26 -1.84 -5.31 3.34
N THR A 27 -2.58 -4.23 3.09
CA THR A 27 -3.91 -4.00 3.69
C THR A 27 -4.98 -4.01 2.62
N LEU A 28 -6.10 -4.68 2.90
CA LEU A 28 -7.26 -4.77 2.02
C LEU A 28 -8.45 -4.05 2.63
N ALA A 29 -9.17 -3.30 1.80
CA ALA A 29 -10.49 -2.75 2.08
C ALA A 29 -11.39 -2.94 0.85
N PRO A 30 -12.71 -2.79 0.95
CA PRO A 30 -13.61 -2.92 -0.20
C PRO A 30 -13.14 -2.06 -1.38
N GLY A 31 -12.69 -2.72 -2.45
CA GLY A 31 -12.20 -2.08 -3.68
C GLY A 31 -10.77 -1.51 -3.62
N LEU A 32 -10.07 -1.58 -2.49
CA LEU A 32 -8.75 -0.98 -2.29
C LEU A 32 -7.73 -1.99 -1.79
N VAL A 33 -6.52 -1.89 -2.32
CA VAL A 33 -5.32 -2.55 -1.80
C VAL A 33 -4.28 -1.50 -1.47
N MET A 34 -3.73 -1.57 -0.27
CA MET A 34 -2.72 -0.62 0.19
C MET A 34 -1.42 -1.36 0.46
N VAL A 35 -0.33 -0.81 -0.06
CA VAL A 35 1.00 -1.41 0.05
C VAL A 35 2.03 -0.32 0.28
N CYS A 36 2.90 -0.57 1.25
CA CYS A 36 4.03 0.27 1.55
C CYS A 36 5.30 -0.28 0.89
N GLN A 37 6.03 0.61 0.25
CA GLN A 37 7.24 0.31 -0.49
C GLN A 37 8.31 1.32 -0.10
N GLY A 38 9.29 0.94 0.71
CA GLY A 38 10.29 1.88 1.20
C GLY A 38 9.63 3.09 1.85
N ARG A 39 9.75 4.26 1.21
CA ARG A 39 9.22 5.55 1.67
C ARG A 39 7.87 5.91 1.05
N TYR A 40 7.26 4.97 0.34
CA TYR A 40 6.06 5.17 -0.45
C TYR A 40 4.89 4.41 0.15
N LEU A 41 3.71 5.01 0.12
CA LEU A 41 2.41 4.35 0.31
C LEU A 41 1.66 4.39 -1.02
N ASN A 42 1.31 3.23 -1.52
CA ASN A 42 0.48 3.06 -2.71
C ASN A 42 -0.91 2.59 -2.30
N VAL A 43 -1.93 3.23 -2.86
CA VAL A 43 -3.32 2.77 -2.82
C VAL A 43 -3.71 2.37 -4.23
N ILE A 44 -4.14 1.14 -4.39
CA ILE A 44 -4.37 0.48 -5.68
C ILE A 44 -5.83 0.01 -5.71
N SER A 45 -6.47 0.11 -6.88
CA SER A 45 -7.78 -0.49 -7.12
C SER A 45 -7.67 -2.00 -7.09
N ALA A 46 -8.46 -2.66 -6.24
CA ALA A 46 -8.47 -4.13 -6.16
C ALA A 46 -8.99 -4.78 -7.45
N SER A 47 -9.90 -4.15 -8.19
CA SER A 47 -10.47 -4.76 -9.40
C SER A 47 -9.55 -4.71 -10.61
N SER A 48 -8.67 -3.71 -10.69
CA SER A 48 -7.89 -3.41 -11.90
C SER A 48 -6.37 -3.40 -11.67
N GLY A 49 -5.90 -3.38 -10.42
CA GLY A 49 -4.48 -3.23 -10.11
C GLY A 49 -3.91 -1.86 -10.46
N THR A 50 -4.74 -0.86 -10.74
CA THR A 50 -4.31 0.51 -11.07
C THR A 50 -4.07 1.33 -9.82
N THR A 51 -2.96 2.09 -9.77
CA THR A 51 -2.68 3.02 -8.67
C THR A 51 -3.70 4.15 -8.65
N LEU A 52 -4.43 4.28 -7.55
CA LEU A 52 -5.39 5.35 -7.30
C LEU A 52 -4.75 6.52 -6.57
N PHE A 53 -3.81 6.23 -5.67
CA PHE A 53 -3.09 7.24 -4.90
C PHE A 53 -1.67 6.76 -4.59
N HIS A 54 -0.75 7.71 -4.56
CA HIS A 54 0.66 7.47 -4.32
C HIS A 54 1.20 8.60 -3.43
N PHE A 55 1.74 8.23 -2.28
CA PHE A 55 2.33 9.15 -1.32
C PHE A 55 3.80 8.83 -1.10
N LEU A 56 4.63 9.87 -1.10
CA LEU A 56 6.05 9.79 -0.77
C LEU A 56 6.31 10.61 0.49
N ASP A 57 6.95 9.99 1.47
CA ASP A 57 7.60 10.72 2.54
C ASP A 57 8.97 11.25 2.08
N SER A 58 9.10 12.57 2.02
CA SER A 58 10.33 13.24 1.58
C SER A 58 11.50 13.05 2.56
N ASN A 59 11.27 12.60 3.79
CA ASN A 59 12.35 12.29 4.73
C ASN A 59 13.18 11.09 4.24
N SER A 60 14.50 11.25 4.15
CA SER A 60 15.41 10.22 3.60
C SER A 60 15.48 8.96 4.45
N GLY A 61 15.27 9.07 5.77
CA GLY A 61 15.24 7.94 6.70
C GLY A 61 13.86 7.33 6.91
N SER A 62 12.80 7.91 6.33
CA SER A 62 11.44 7.42 6.54
C SER A 62 11.21 6.15 5.76
N THR A 63 10.93 5.05 6.45
CA THR A 63 10.53 3.79 5.80
C THR A 63 9.26 3.26 6.43
N PHE A 64 8.30 2.90 5.59
CA PHE A 64 7.04 2.29 6.00
C PHE A 64 7.18 0.78 6.04
N TYR A 65 7.35 0.23 7.24
CA TYR A 65 7.36 -1.23 7.49
C TYR A 65 6.08 -1.73 8.15
N GLY A 66 5.24 -0.83 8.67
CA GLY A 66 3.96 -1.20 9.26
C GLY A 66 2.88 -1.48 8.22
N ALA A 67 1.90 -2.30 8.58
CA ALA A 67 0.67 -2.43 7.82
C ALA A 67 -0.13 -1.12 7.90
N PRO A 68 -0.62 -0.55 6.79
CA PRO A 68 -1.61 0.51 6.82
C PRO A 68 -2.88 0.08 7.58
N SER A 69 -3.62 1.02 8.13
CA SER A 69 -4.92 0.77 8.76
C SER A 69 -5.92 1.81 8.30
N ILE A 70 -7.18 1.41 8.08
CA ILE A 70 -8.21 2.31 7.57
C ILE A 70 -9.29 2.44 8.63
N SER A 71 -9.64 3.68 8.96
CA SER A 71 -10.77 3.97 9.84
C SER A 71 -11.47 5.23 9.36
N LYS A 72 -12.81 5.14 9.19
CA LYS A 72 -13.67 6.27 8.77
C LYS A 72 -13.13 7.02 7.53
N GLY A 73 -12.59 6.29 6.56
CA GLY A 73 -12.06 6.86 5.32
C GLY A 73 -10.65 7.47 5.42
N VAL A 74 -9.98 7.35 6.57
CA VAL A 74 -8.61 7.82 6.78
C VAL A 74 -7.66 6.63 6.85
N ILE A 75 -6.56 6.72 6.11
CA ILE A 75 -5.46 5.74 6.14
C ILE A 75 -4.45 6.20 7.18
N TYR A 76 -4.14 5.31 8.12
CA TYR A 76 -3.13 5.50 9.13
C TYR A 76 -1.95 4.59 8.84
N VAL A 77 -0.74 5.15 8.82
CA VAL A 77 0.48 4.35 8.63
C VAL A 77 1.63 4.93 9.45
N GLY A 78 2.24 4.06 10.26
CA GLY A 78 3.44 4.38 11.01
C GLY A 78 4.69 4.09 10.16
N ASN A 79 5.72 4.91 10.33
CA ASN A 79 7.04 4.63 9.77
C ASN A 79 8.06 4.30 10.87
N VAL A 80 9.27 3.95 10.46
CA VAL A 80 10.37 3.64 11.39
C VAL A 80 11.02 4.87 12.04
N ASP A 81 10.76 6.08 11.54
CA ASP A 81 11.34 7.31 12.11
C ASP A 81 10.50 7.88 13.28
N GLY A 82 9.45 7.17 13.68
CA GLY A 82 8.58 7.52 14.80
C GLY A 82 7.40 8.42 14.41
N ARG A 83 7.14 8.61 13.11
CA ARG A 83 5.99 9.37 12.61
C ARG A 83 4.81 8.47 12.29
N LEU A 84 3.63 8.99 12.62
CA LEU A 84 2.33 8.45 12.20
C LEU A 84 1.72 9.39 11.17
N TYR A 85 1.40 8.86 10.01
CA TYR A 85 0.70 9.58 8.96
C TYR A 85 -0.78 9.24 8.98
N ALA A 86 -1.61 10.27 8.80
CA ALA A 86 -3.05 10.15 8.61
C ALA A 86 -3.40 10.80 7.27
N ILE A 87 -3.81 9.98 6.31
CA ILE A 87 -4.10 10.39 4.93
C ILE A 87 -5.59 10.20 4.71
N GLY A 88 -6.33 11.30 4.73
CA GLY A 88 -7.75 11.36 4.43
C GLY A 88 -8.01 12.11 3.13
N THR A 89 -9.27 12.12 2.72
CA THR A 89 -9.80 12.97 1.65
C THR A 89 -10.00 14.40 2.11
#